data_AF-A0A838U3L5-F1
#
_entry.id   AF-A0A838U3L5-F1
#
_cell.length_a   1.000
_cell.length_b   1.000
_cell.length_c   1.000
_cell.angle_alpha   90.00
_cell.angle_beta   90.00
_cell.angle_gamma   90.00
#
_symmetry.space_group_name_H-M   'P 1'
#
loop_
_entity.id
_entity.type
_entity.pdbx_description
1 polymer ?
#
loop_
_entity_poly.entity_id
_entity_poly.type
_entity_poly.pdbx_seq_one_letter_code
_entity_poly.pdbx_strand_id
1 'polypeptide(L)'
;SRSKFEKYTFDAVSKTKEIVSKYKIPLAVGFGISNPSDGRNIIKSGADGIIVGSSLMKIIMENENDKYKMLLYLGKFVKELKKICK
;
A
#
# COMPACT_ATOMS: atom_id res chain seq x y z
N SER A 1 11.48 -17.37 -1.08
CA SER A 1 11.83 -16.13 -1.80
C SER A 1 10.54 -15.48 -2.26
N ARG A 2 10.19 -14.28 -1.76
CA ARG A 2 8.93 -13.51 -1.96
C ARG A 2 7.56 -14.19 -1.75
N SER A 3 7.24 -15.32 -2.39
CA SER A 3 5.91 -15.95 -2.33
C SER A 3 5.47 -16.40 -0.92
N LYS A 4 6.41 -16.92 -0.11
CA LYS A 4 6.15 -17.26 1.30
C LYS A 4 5.84 -16.02 2.15
N PHE A 5 6.47 -14.88 1.82
CA PHE A 5 6.26 -13.62 2.55
C PHE A 5 4.89 -13.03 2.22
N GLU A 6 4.51 -13.04 0.94
CA GLU A 6 3.17 -12.62 0.49
C GLU A 6 2.06 -13.44 1.14
N LYS A 7 2.20 -14.77 1.19
CA LYS A 7 1.22 -15.63 1.86
C LYS A 7 1.09 -15.31 3.35
N TYR A 8 2.22 -15.17 4.05
CA TYR A 8 2.22 -14.78 5.46
C TYR A 8 1.53 -13.42 5.69
N THR A 9 1.82 -12.43 4.85
CA THR A 9 1.20 -11.10 4.95
C THR A 9 -0.31 -11.20 4.77
N PHE A 10 -0.80 -11.93 3.76
CA PHE A 10 -2.25 -12.06 3.55
C PHE A 10 -2.94 -12.80 4.69
N ASP A 11 -2.34 -13.89 5.19
CA ASP A 11 -2.87 -14.63 6.33
C ASP A 11 -2.92 -13.75 7.60
N ALA A 12 -1.90 -12.93 7.83
CA ALA A 12 -1.84 -12.00 8.94
C ALA A 12 -2.94 -10.93 8.83
N VAL A 13 -3.11 -10.32 7.65
CA VAL A 13 -4.16 -9.32 7.40
C VAL A 13 -5.55 -9.91 7.66
N SER A 14 -5.83 -11.11 7.13
CA SER A 14 -7.13 -11.77 7.32
C SER A 14 -7.43 -12.04 8.80
N LYS A 15 -6.47 -12.64 9.53
CA LYS A 15 -6.62 -12.93 10.96
C LYS A 15 -6.78 -11.67 11.79
N THR A 16 -5.98 -10.64 11.53
CA THR A 16 -6.10 -9.36 12.22
C THR A 16 -7.46 -8.72 11.94
N LYS A 17 -7.92 -8.75 10.69
CA LYS A 17 -9.23 -8.20 10.30
C LYS A 17 -10.38 -8.85 11.07
N GLU A 18 -10.36 -10.18 11.25
CA GLU A 18 -11.37 -10.91 12.04
C GLU A 18 -11.41 -10.45 13.51
N ILE A 19 -10.24 -10.16 14.11
CA ILE A 19 -10.15 -9.72 15.50
C ILE A 19 -10.67 -8.27 15.63
N VAL A 20 -10.13 -7.36 14.83
CA VAL A 20 -10.40 -5.92 14.96
C VAL A 20 -11.82 -5.53 14.53
N SER A 21 -12.44 -6.30 13.64
CA SER A 21 -13.82 -6.05 13.18
C SER A 21 -14.85 -6.18 14.30
N LYS A 22 -14.59 -7.04 15.31
CA LYS A 22 -15.44 -7.17 16.51
C LYS A 22 -15.52 -5.87 17.32
N TYR A 23 -14.50 -5.04 17.21
CA TYR A 23 -14.36 -3.76 17.90
C TYR A 23 -14.58 -2.55 16.97
N LYS A 24 -14.98 -2.77 15.71
CA LYS A 24 -15.18 -1.73 14.69
C LYS A 24 -13.92 -0.86 14.44
N ILE A 25 -12.73 -1.43 14.65
CA ILE A 25 -11.46 -0.72 14.41
C ILE A 25 -11.02 -0.98 12.95
N PRO A 26 -10.75 0.05 12.14
CA PRO A 26 -10.27 -0.11 10.78
C PRO A 26 -8.81 -0.60 10.76
N LEU A 27 -8.49 -1.50 9.84
CA LEU A 27 -7.16 -2.07 9.64
C LEU A 27 -6.45 -1.41 8.46
N ALA A 28 -5.31 -0.78 8.70
CA ALA A 28 -4.42 -0.27 7.66
C ALA A 28 -3.09 -1.04 7.65
N VAL A 29 -2.56 -1.32 6.45
CA VAL A 29 -1.32 -2.08 6.26
C VAL A 29 -0.26 -1.22 5.61
N GLY A 30 0.95 -1.16 6.20
CA GLY A 30 2.01 -0.26 5.74
C GLY A 30 3.28 -0.90 5.18
N PHE A 31 3.39 -2.23 5.17
CA PHE A 31 4.61 -2.92 4.77
C PHE A 31 4.43 -3.68 3.46
N GLY A 32 5.42 -3.59 2.56
CA GLY A 32 5.46 -4.36 1.32
C GLY A 32 4.64 -3.79 0.14
N ILE A 33 4.17 -2.54 0.22
CA ILE A 33 3.45 -1.89 -0.89
C ILE A 33 4.42 -1.08 -1.73
N SER A 34 4.82 -1.63 -2.88
CA SER A 34 5.72 -0.95 -3.82
C SER A 34 4.98 -0.39 -5.03
N ASN A 35 3.87 -1.03 -5.43
CA ASN A 35 3.10 -0.69 -6.62
C ASN A 35 1.57 -0.87 -6.38
N PRO A 36 0.70 -0.39 -7.28
CA PRO A 36 -0.76 -0.54 -7.14
C PRO A 36 -1.26 -1.99 -7.12
N SER A 37 -0.54 -2.94 -7.71
CA SER A 37 -0.92 -4.37 -7.63
C SER A 37 -0.74 -4.91 -6.22
N ASP A 38 0.37 -4.56 -5.55
CA ASP A 38 0.62 -4.95 -4.15
C ASP A 38 -0.50 -4.42 -3.24
N GLY A 39 -0.83 -3.13 -3.39
CA GLY A 39 -1.90 -2.49 -2.62
C GLY A 39 -3.26 -3.15 -2.89
N ARG A 40 -3.56 -3.50 -4.16
CA ARG A 40 -4.80 -4.20 -4.52
C ARG A 40 -4.90 -5.55 -3.83
N ASN A 41 -3.80 -6.31 -3.76
CA ASN A 41 -3.78 -7.60 -3.10
C ASN A 41 -4.03 -7.46 -1.59
N ILE A 42 -3.41 -6.45 -0.95
CA ILE A 42 -3.61 -6.18 0.49
C ILE A 42 -5.05 -5.78 0.81
N ILE A 43 -5.65 -4.90 0.01
CA ILE A 43 -7.08 -4.52 0.17
C ILE A 43 -7.98 -5.75 -0.02
N LYS A 44 -7.71 -6.60 -1.03
CA LYS A 44 -8.45 -7.85 -1.24
C LYS A 44 -8.35 -8.82 -0.07
N SER A 45 -7.24 -8.79 0.68
CA SER A 45 -7.05 -9.61 1.88
C SER A 45 -7.79 -9.09 3.12
N GLY A 46 -8.54 -7.98 3.01
CA GLY A 46 -9.42 -7.47 4.05
C GLY A 46 -8.94 -6.20 4.76
N ALA A 47 -7.84 -5.60 4.33
CA ALA A 47 -7.41 -4.30 4.84
C ALA A 47 -8.39 -3.19 4.42
N ASP A 48 -8.71 -2.29 5.34
CA ASP A 48 -9.54 -1.10 5.07
C ASP A 48 -8.71 0.04 4.47
N GLY A 49 -7.38 0.00 4.63
CA GLY A 49 -6.47 1.00 4.11
C GLY A 49 -5.06 0.48 3.88
N ILE A 50 -4.27 1.27 3.17
CA ILE A 50 -2.85 1.04 2.92
C ILE A 50 -2.04 2.28 3.26
N ILE A 51 -0.82 2.09 3.75
CA ILE A 51 0.14 3.15 4.06
C ILE A 51 1.34 2.94 3.15
N VAL A 52 1.72 3.98 2.39
CA VAL A 52 2.80 3.89 1.40
C VAL A 52 3.83 4.98 1.69
N GLY A 53 5.01 4.59 2.15
CA GLY A 53 6.11 5.52 2.48
C GLY A 53 7.29 5.39 1.51
N SER A 54 7.94 4.22 1.52
CA SER A 54 9.19 3.99 0.78
C SER A 54 9.08 4.26 -0.73
N SER A 55 7.96 3.90 -1.37
CA SER A 55 7.75 4.20 -2.79
C SER A 55 7.60 5.70 -3.08
N LEU A 56 6.93 6.45 -2.19
CA LEU A 56 6.82 7.91 -2.36
C LEU A 56 8.18 8.58 -2.18
N MET A 57 8.94 8.17 -1.16
CA MET A 57 10.31 8.64 -0.95
C MET A 57 11.21 8.32 -2.14
N LYS A 58 11.09 7.11 -2.72
CA LYS A 58 11.86 6.73 -3.90
C LYS A 58 11.61 7.66 -5.09
N ILE A 59 10.34 7.99 -5.37
CA ILE A 59 9.99 8.95 -6.44
C ILE A 59 10.62 10.32 -6.18
N ILE A 60 10.61 10.78 -4.93
CA ILE A 60 11.20 12.08 -4.55
C ILE A 60 12.71 12.06 -4.78
N MET A 61 13.41 11.05 -4.27
CA MET A 61 14.88 10.94 -4.41
C MET A 61 15.30 10.83 -5.88
N GLU A 62 14.59 10.06 -6.70
CA GLU A 62 14.91 9.89 -8.13
C GLU A 62 14.70 11.17 -8.96
N ASN A 63 13.98 12.16 -8.44
CA ASN A 63 13.63 13.39 -9.16
C ASN A 63 13.97 14.66 -8.33
N GLU A 64 14.92 14.57 -7.40
CA GLU A 64 15.26 15.66 -6.46
C GLU A 64 15.62 16.98 -7.16
N ASN A 65 16.22 16.90 -8.35
CA ASN A 65 16.69 18.04 -9.14
C ASN A 65 15.65 18.58 -10.14
N ASP A 66 14.48 17.93 -10.27
CA ASP A 66 13.40 18.35 -11.17
C ASP A 66 12.05 18.29 -10.44
N LYS A 67 11.70 19.41 -9.81
CA LYS A 67 10.47 19.56 -9.04
C LYS A 67 9.21 19.30 -9.88
N TYR A 68 9.19 19.70 -11.15
CA TYR A 68 8.03 19.49 -12.01
C TYR A 68 7.80 18.00 -12.26
N LYS A 69 8.87 17.29 -12.64
CA LYS A 69 8.84 15.84 -12.88
C LYS A 69 8.53 15.05 -11.60
N MET A 70 9.08 15.47 -10.46
CA MET A 70 8.77 14.89 -9.15
C MET A 70 7.27 14.96 -8.85
N LEU A 71 6.66 16.15 -8.95
CA LEU A 71 5.23 16.35 -8.68
C LEU A 71 4.36 15.58 -9.68
N LEU A 72 4.75 15.54 -10.95
CA LEU A 72 4.07 14.77 -11.99
C LEU A 72 4.01 13.27 -11.64
N TYR A 73 5.15 12.68 -11.26
CA TYR A 73 5.21 11.25 -10.92
C TYR A 73 4.54 10.93 -9.59
N LEU A 74 4.71 11.76 -8.56
CA LEU A 74 3.96 11.61 -7.30
C LEU A 74 2.46 11.64 -7.55
N GLY A 75 1.98 12.63 -8.29
CA GLY A 75 0.56 12.76 -8.62
C GLY A 75 0.03 11.56 -9.41
N LYS A 76 0.80 11.07 -10.38
CA LYS A 76 0.44 9.86 -11.14
C LYS A 76 0.35 8.63 -10.21
N PHE A 77 1.36 8.42 -9.38
CA PHE A 77 1.43 7.26 -8.50
C PHE A 77 0.32 7.26 -7.43
N VAL A 78 0.08 8.40 -6.79
CA VAL A 78 -1.02 8.55 -5.81
C VAL A 78 -2.38 8.34 -6.46
N LYS A 79 -2.60 8.82 -7.69
CA LYS A 79 -3.84 8.55 -8.44
C LYS A 79 -4.04 7.06 -8.70
N GLU A 80 -3.00 6.35 -9.12
CA GLU A 80 -3.07 4.90 -9.32
C GLU A 80 -3.34 4.14 -8.01
N LEU A 81 -2.71 4.56 -6.90
CA LEU A 81 -3.00 4.01 -5.56
C LEU A 81 -4.42 4.34 -5.10
N LYS A 82 -4.98 5.51 -5.41
CA LYS A 82 -6.36 5.81 -5.04
C LYS A 82 -7.36 4.98 -5.86
N LYS A 83 -7.07 4.67 -7.13
CA LYS A 83 -7.96 3.83 -7.98
C LYS A 83 -8.17 2.41 -7.43
N ILE A 84 -7.23 1.89 -6.64
CA ILE A 84 -7.37 0.57 -6.01
C ILE A 84 -8.12 0.61 -4.68
N CYS A 85 -8.19 1.78 -4.02
CA CYS A 85 -8.87 2.00 -2.75
C CYS A 85 -10.25 2.62 -3.01
N LYS A 86 -11.32 1.89 -2.70
CA LYS A 86 -12.69 2.38 -2.86
C LYS A 86 -12.96 3.66 -2.06
#